data_AF-A0A7C0WAE1-F1
#
_entry.id   AF-A0A7C0WAE1-F1
#
_cell.length_a   1.000
_cell.length_b   1.000
_cell.length_c   1.000
_cell.angle_alpha   90.00
_cell.angle_beta   90.00
_cell.angle_gamma   90.00
#
_symmetry.space_group_name_H-M   'P 1'
#
loop_
_entity.id
_entity.type
_entity.pdbx_description
1 polymer ?
#
loop_
_entity_poly.entity_id
_entity_poly.type
_entity_poly.pdbx_seq_one_letter_code
_entity_poly.pdbx_strand_id
1 'polypeptide(L)'
;MKHLKQNIFLCLLAFLTLSSLSHAENVTLDVYPSEQELYEAYLRGEIDYQTYLNLNEIFEDGVDSTDLYLLEEIPNVNYFLESIRADYSDLELEQAETYILGETEGTKTTGYFRGRLYRKLEEDGDDKDFFTLESKLNENWKMDIRYSENYSGDKKWSRRSLVYQSDRGPVSKMILGNFTARFGLGLTAGYRGKLFGKSDDSFDESFLFPDYGGFNGIYIEGEGRGDAVRLLMHYDQNGEYSFGAGVLNYLRKYRDFRFEVMVQGGILENRATSVRYKHYQFGAFAGIDRRKFKAAFEVAVPKDETATVPTMLFETMIKSEPVTLKASAWNYTEDFINLTGGGRAGSMRTTIIIDTIDFELRDKRIDQKGMLLKSNTELGYNFEHELTLSAYGTSKYRQNFDLVSSFVRVITNDMKLRFSYRYARREEPGQVSTKNEYRLEGKYAAGIFDFKNYIEYTDDLYEHEYLSFYTRVRWYVDTFGRLDLWLNFDKIDHRDGRFDYFYGYISETAEINNRFEFGAKYSYRYSRSSSDSNESQVMIETKVKW
;
A
#
# COMPACT_ATOMS: atom_id res chain seq x y z
N MET A 1 -8.05 1.41 -43.35
CA MET A 1 -7.69 0.63 -42.13
C MET A 1 -6.19 0.29 -41.99
N LYS A 2 -5.43 -0.09 -43.04
CA LYS A 2 -4.00 -0.42 -42.88
C LYS A 2 -3.12 0.72 -42.30
N HIS A 3 -3.30 1.96 -42.75
CA HIS A 3 -2.49 3.11 -42.28
C HIS A 3 -2.73 3.52 -40.81
N LEU A 4 -3.86 3.17 -40.20
CA LEU A 4 -4.13 3.53 -38.80
C LEU A 4 -3.23 2.73 -37.83
N LYS A 5 -2.87 1.49 -38.19
CA LYS A 5 -1.95 0.66 -37.36
C LYS A 5 -0.50 1.14 -37.44
N GLN A 6 -0.04 1.64 -38.59
CA GLN A 6 1.32 2.16 -38.74
C GLN A 6 1.52 3.48 -37.97
N ASN A 7 0.52 4.38 -37.96
CA ASN A 7 0.63 5.64 -37.24
C ASN A 7 0.62 5.45 -35.71
N ILE A 8 -0.12 4.47 -35.18
CA ILE A 8 -0.05 4.12 -33.75
C ILE A 8 1.35 3.60 -33.39
N PHE A 9 1.94 2.75 -34.23
CA PHE A 9 3.29 2.24 -34.00
C PHE A 9 4.37 3.34 -34.09
N LEU A 10 4.25 4.28 -35.04
CA LEU A 10 5.13 5.45 -35.12
C LEU A 10 4.95 6.42 -33.95
N CYS A 11 3.73 6.62 -33.44
CA CYS A 11 3.51 7.45 -32.26
C CYS A 11 4.07 6.80 -30.98
N LEU A 12 3.98 5.47 -30.83
CA LEU A 12 4.69 4.76 -29.75
C LEU A 12 6.21 4.90 -29.89
N LEU A 13 6.76 4.76 -31.10
CA LEU A 13 8.20 4.91 -31.34
C LEU A 13 8.68 6.36 -31.12
N ALA A 14 7.88 7.36 -31.47
CA ALA A 14 8.19 8.77 -31.24
C ALA A 14 8.18 9.12 -29.76
N PHE A 15 7.28 8.53 -28.96
CA PHE A 15 7.28 8.65 -27.50
C PHE A 15 8.55 8.04 -26.87
N LEU A 16 9.09 6.96 -27.44
CA LEU A 16 10.35 6.33 -27.00
C LEU A 16 11.61 7.15 -27.34
N THR A 17 11.51 8.20 -28.16
CA THR A 17 12.67 9.01 -28.60
C THR A 17 12.77 10.40 -27.98
N LEU A 18 11.86 10.78 -27.09
CA LEU A 18 12.00 11.99 -26.27
C LEU A 18 12.76 11.65 -24.97
N SER A 19 14.07 11.53 -25.12
CA SER A 19 14.99 11.13 -24.05
C SER A 19 15.12 12.18 -22.94
N SER A 20 14.37 11.98 -21.86
CA SER A 20 14.84 12.29 -20.52
C SER A 20 14.40 11.17 -19.56
N LEU A 21 15.22 10.91 -18.55
CA LEU A 21 15.09 9.73 -17.70
C LEU A 21 13.74 9.78 -16.95
N SER A 22 12.99 8.70 -17.11
CA SER A 22 11.58 8.53 -16.79
C SER A 22 11.43 7.30 -15.89
N HIS A 23 10.46 7.32 -14.96
CA HIS A 23 10.85 7.08 -13.55
C HIS A 23 9.91 6.24 -12.53
N ALA A 24 9.50 4.95 -12.65
CA ALA A 24 8.75 4.16 -11.61
C ALA A 24 9.45 3.14 -10.66
N GLU A 25 8.85 3.00 -9.46
CA GLU A 25 8.85 1.97 -8.37
C GLU A 25 9.85 0.79 -8.34
N ASN A 26 10.30 0.41 -7.14
CA ASN A 26 11.03 -0.84 -6.90
C ASN A 26 10.06 -2.04 -6.93
N VAL A 27 10.06 -2.83 -8.00
CA VAL A 27 9.31 -4.10 -8.01
C VAL A 27 10.05 -5.12 -7.13
N THR A 28 9.54 -5.50 -5.95
CA THR A 28 10.08 -6.67 -5.23
C THR A 28 9.29 -7.95 -5.52
N LEU A 29 9.95 -9.10 -5.31
CA LEU A 29 9.33 -10.42 -5.29
C LEU A 29 9.05 -10.91 -3.85
N ASP A 30 9.54 -10.20 -2.83
CA ASP A 30 9.61 -10.67 -1.44
C ASP A 30 8.26 -10.64 -0.71
N VAL A 31 8.15 -11.41 0.37
CA VAL A 31 6.88 -11.71 1.06
C VAL A 31 7.06 -11.51 2.57
N TYR A 32 6.30 -10.58 3.15
CA TYR A 32 6.39 -10.24 4.58
C TYR A 32 5.06 -10.54 5.31
N PRO A 33 4.87 -11.74 5.90
CA PRO A 33 3.68 -12.15 6.64
C PRO A 33 3.62 -11.70 8.12
N SER A 34 4.50 -10.82 8.60
CA SER A 34 4.44 -10.28 9.97
C SER A 34 5.21 -8.97 10.18
N GLU A 35 4.84 -8.22 11.23
CA GLU A 35 5.58 -7.06 11.77
C GLU A 35 7.08 -7.35 11.94
N GLN A 36 7.44 -8.54 12.38
CA GLN A 36 8.84 -8.91 12.60
C GLN A 36 9.61 -9.09 11.28
N GLU A 37 9.00 -9.70 10.26
CA GLU A 37 9.64 -9.81 8.93
C GLU A 37 9.74 -8.44 8.25
N LEU A 38 8.75 -7.57 8.46
CA LEU A 38 8.84 -6.16 8.04
C LEU A 38 9.98 -5.43 8.74
N TYR A 39 10.16 -5.64 10.05
CA TYR A 39 11.24 -5.00 10.81
C TYR A 39 12.61 -5.48 10.34
N GLU A 40 12.78 -6.78 10.08
CA GLU A 40 14.00 -7.35 9.52
C GLU A 40 14.27 -6.83 8.10
N ALA A 41 13.26 -6.79 7.23
CA ALA A 41 13.35 -6.21 5.90
C ALA A 41 13.77 -4.73 5.95
N TYR A 42 13.31 -3.99 6.96
CA TYR A 42 13.78 -2.63 7.23
C TYR A 42 15.24 -2.59 7.68
N LEU A 43 15.64 -3.40 8.65
CA LEU A 43 17.04 -3.48 9.10
C LEU A 43 18.00 -3.88 7.98
N ARG A 44 17.53 -4.66 7.00
CA ARG A 44 18.27 -5.09 5.80
C ARG A 44 18.28 -4.06 4.67
N GLY A 45 17.48 -3.00 4.76
CA GLY A 45 17.30 -2.01 3.70
C GLY A 45 16.53 -2.52 2.48
N GLU A 46 15.81 -3.65 2.61
CA GLU A 46 14.89 -4.16 1.58
C GLU A 46 13.65 -3.26 1.47
N ILE A 47 13.19 -2.74 2.62
CA ILE A 47 12.21 -1.67 2.73
C ILE A 47 12.76 -0.53 3.59
N ASP A 48 12.25 0.69 3.43
CA ASP A 48 12.65 1.83 4.26
C ASP A 48 11.79 1.97 5.54
N TYR A 49 12.24 2.81 6.48
CA TYR A 49 11.53 3.03 7.75
C TYR A 49 10.09 3.54 7.59
N GLN A 50 9.76 4.35 6.58
CA GLN A 50 8.37 4.78 6.37
C GLN A 50 7.52 3.66 5.81
N THR A 51 8.08 2.89 4.88
CA THR A 51 7.40 1.71 4.35
C THR A 51 7.18 0.72 5.50
N TYR A 52 8.18 0.41 6.32
CA TYR A 52 8.01 -0.32 7.57
C TYR A 52 6.91 0.24 8.48
N LEU A 53 6.92 1.55 8.80
CA LEU A 53 5.88 2.15 9.64
C LEU A 53 4.47 2.04 9.06
N ASN A 54 4.33 2.21 7.74
CA ASN A 54 3.03 2.16 7.07
C ASN A 54 2.53 0.72 6.93
N LEU A 55 3.43 -0.22 6.61
CA LEU A 55 3.14 -1.65 6.60
C LEU A 55 2.75 -2.09 8.02
N ASN A 56 3.51 -1.68 9.04
CA ASN A 56 3.20 -1.99 10.43
C ASN A 56 1.87 -1.38 10.90
N GLU A 57 1.57 -0.12 10.57
CA GLU A 57 0.27 0.50 10.88
C GLU A 57 -0.91 -0.33 10.36
N ILE A 58 -0.82 -0.86 9.13
CA ILE A 58 -1.91 -1.67 8.55
C ILE A 58 -1.93 -3.10 9.14
N PHE A 59 -0.78 -3.67 9.53
CA PHE A 59 -0.71 -4.93 10.30
C PHE A 59 -1.32 -4.78 11.71
N GLU A 60 -0.94 -3.73 12.44
CA GLU A 60 -1.43 -3.37 13.78
C GLU A 60 -2.95 -3.11 13.75
N ASP A 61 -3.40 -2.17 12.91
CA ASP A 61 -4.80 -1.77 12.88
C ASP A 61 -5.71 -2.75 12.15
N GLY A 62 -5.19 -3.58 11.23
CA GLY A 62 -6.01 -4.44 10.37
C GLY A 62 -6.99 -3.63 9.52
N VAL A 63 -6.51 -2.56 8.87
CA VAL A 63 -7.34 -1.71 8.01
C VAL A 63 -7.71 -2.48 6.75
N ASP A 64 -9.01 -2.62 6.47
CA ASP A 64 -9.52 -2.95 5.14
C ASP A 64 -9.20 -1.78 4.18
N SER A 65 -7.94 -1.71 3.77
CA SER A 65 -7.54 -1.18 2.48
C SER A 65 -6.99 -2.33 1.67
N THR A 66 -7.91 -3.05 1.04
CA THR A 66 -7.70 -3.58 -0.30
C THR A 66 -7.15 -2.40 -1.16
N ASP A 67 -5.94 -2.44 -1.69
CA ASP A 67 -5.07 -3.62 -1.82
C ASP A 67 -3.57 -3.30 -1.98
N LEU A 68 -2.74 -4.27 -1.56
CA LEU A 68 -1.43 -4.57 -2.13
C LEU A 68 -0.32 -3.51 -2.00
N TYR A 69 -0.15 -3.06 -0.75
CA TYR A 69 1.06 -2.74 0.03
C TYR A 69 2.40 -2.35 -0.63
N LEU A 70 2.77 -2.88 -1.80
CA LEU A 70 3.94 -2.49 -2.57
C LEU A 70 3.60 -1.42 -3.62
N LEU A 71 2.55 -1.60 -4.42
CA LEU A 71 2.15 -0.62 -5.47
C LEU A 71 1.55 0.68 -4.90
N GLU A 72 1.45 0.76 -3.58
CA GLU A 72 1.24 1.99 -2.82
C GLU A 72 2.48 2.90 -2.78
N GLU A 73 3.64 2.43 -3.28
CA GLU A 73 4.87 3.19 -3.51
C GLU A 73 4.75 4.22 -4.62
N ILE A 74 3.88 4.01 -5.62
CA ILE A 74 3.55 5.05 -6.59
C ILE A 74 2.45 5.90 -5.98
N PRO A 75 2.72 7.17 -5.65
CA PRO A 75 1.68 8.02 -5.11
C PRO A 75 0.58 8.14 -6.16
N ASN A 76 -0.66 7.90 -5.72
CA ASN A 76 -1.88 8.20 -6.44
C ASN A 76 -2.23 7.32 -7.65
N VAL A 77 -1.64 6.13 -7.84
CA VAL A 77 -2.08 5.19 -8.90
C VAL A 77 -3.40 4.49 -8.54
N ASN A 78 -4.35 4.35 -9.48
CA ASN A 78 -5.72 3.89 -9.24
C ASN A 78 -6.12 2.63 -10.03
N TYR A 79 -5.75 2.49 -11.30
CA TYR A 79 -6.13 1.32 -12.12
C TYR A 79 -5.35 0.06 -11.81
N PHE A 80 -4.20 0.18 -11.16
CA PHE A 80 -3.55 -0.95 -10.53
C PHE A 80 -4.37 -1.34 -9.28
N LEU A 81 -4.75 -0.36 -8.45
CA LEU A 81 -5.53 -0.50 -7.21
C LEU A 81 -7.06 -0.74 -7.35
N GLU A 82 -7.64 -0.78 -8.55
CA GLU A 82 -9.07 -1.11 -8.78
C GLU A 82 -9.29 -2.53 -9.36
N SER A 83 -8.23 -3.35 -9.47
CA SER A 83 -8.23 -4.55 -10.33
C SER A 83 -7.58 -5.80 -9.73
N ILE A 84 -7.45 -5.85 -8.41
CA ILE A 84 -6.45 -6.68 -7.76
C ILE A 84 -6.64 -8.19 -7.94
N ARG A 85 -7.87 -8.69 -7.78
CA ARG A 85 -8.15 -10.13 -8.00
C ARG A 85 -7.93 -10.61 -9.44
N ALA A 86 -7.73 -9.72 -10.42
CA ALA A 86 -7.70 -10.07 -11.85
C ALA A 86 -6.34 -9.89 -12.53
N ASP A 87 -5.41 -9.13 -11.93
CA ASP A 87 -4.18 -8.68 -12.61
C ASP A 87 -2.91 -8.80 -11.74
N TYR A 88 -2.97 -9.61 -10.68
CA TYR A 88 -1.87 -9.85 -9.72
C TYR A 88 -1.63 -11.35 -9.54
N SER A 89 -0.40 -11.70 -9.20
CA SER A 89 -0.05 -13.07 -8.84
C SER A 89 -0.75 -13.50 -7.55
N ASP A 90 -1.00 -14.79 -7.37
CA ASP A 90 -1.62 -15.28 -6.12
C ASP A 90 -0.71 -15.00 -4.89
N LEU A 91 0.60 -14.74 -5.10
CA LEU A 91 1.57 -14.31 -4.08
C LEU A 91 1.31 -12.89 -3.57
N GLU A 92 1.12 -11.94 -4.49
CA GLU A 92 0.75 -10.56 -4.20
C GLU A 92 -0.61 -10.51 -3.47
N LEU A 93 -1.57 -11.37 -3.85
CA LEU A 93 -2.86 -11.51 -3.17
C LEU A 93 -2.73 -12.08 -1.75
N GLU A 94 -1.91 -13.11 -1.56
CA GLU A 94 -1.64 -13.73 -0.25
C GLU A 94 -1.00 -12.77 0.76
N GLN A 95 -0.27 -11.73 0.31
CA GLN A 95 0.29 -10.67 1.17
C GLN A 95 -0.77 -9.72 1.72
N ALA A 96 -1.90 -9.58 1.03
CA ALA A 96 -3.04 -8.78 1.47
C ALA A 96 -4.05 -9.58 2.33
N GLU A 97 -3.86 -10.89 2.52
CA GLU A 97 -4.74 -11.70 3.34
C GLU A 97 -4.55 -11.43 4.84
N THR A 98 -5.63 -11.01 5.49
CA THR A 98 -5.70 -10.88 6.95
C THR A 98 -5.65 -12.25 7.64
N TYR A 99 -5.06 -12.26 8.85
CA TYR A 99 -4.78 -13.47 9.62
C TYR A 99 -6.03 -14.34 9.86
N ILE A 100 -7.10 -13.72 10.38
CA ILE A 100 -8.47 -14.20 10.21
C ILE A 100 -9.02 -13.53 8.95
N LEU A 101 -9.50 -14.34 8.00
CA LEU A 101 -10.05 -13.89 6.73
C LEU A 101 -11.11 -12.78 6.92
N GLY A 102 -11.11 -11.81 6.00
CA GLY A 102 -12.23 -10.87 5.85
C GLY A 102 -13.55 -11.60 5.61
N GLU A 103 -14.68 -10.98 5.96
CA GLU A 103 -15.99 -11.66 5.94
C GLU A 103 -16.32 -12.24 4.56
N THR A 104 -16.60 -13.54 4.53
CA THR A 104 -17.07 -14.23 3.33
C THR A 104 -18.42 -13.66 2.90
N GLU A 105 -18.57 -13.25 1.63
CA GLU A 105 -19.80 -12.65 1.10
C GLU A 105 -21.02 -13.55 1.35
N GLY A 106 -21.84 -13.22 2.35
CA GLY A 106 -23.05 -13.97 2.66
C GLY A 106 -23.59 -13.82 4.09
N THR A 107 -22.74 -13.55 5.08
CA THR A 107 -23.20 -13.30 6.46
C THR A 107 -23.78 -11.90 6.60
N LYS A 108 -25.05 -11.79 7.05
CA LYS A 108 -25.67 -10.50 7.42
C LYS A 108 -25.23 -10.04 8.81
N THR A 109 -23.94 -9.88 9.01
CA THR A 109 -23.38 -9.28 10.21
C THR A 109 -23.75 -7.80 10.28
N THR A 110 -24.17 -7.37 11.46
CA THR A 110 -24.42 -5.97 11.80
C THR A 110 -23.23 -5.37 12.53
N GLY A 111 -22.40 -6.17 13.18
CA GLY A 111 -21.10 -5.72 13.69
C GLY A 111 -20.21 -6.86 14.15
N TYR A 112 -18.99 -6.51 14.54
CA TYR A 112 -18.11 -7.38 15.28
C TYR A 112 -17.23 -6.62 16.28
N PHE A 113 -16.81 -7.35 17.31
CA PHE A 113 -15.70 -6.97 18.19
C PHE A 113 -14.56 -7.95 17.96
N ARG A 114 -13.33 -7.46 17.85
CA ARG A 114 -12.11 -8.24 17.65
C ARG A 114 -11.10 -7.83 18.71
N GLY A 115 -10.61 -8.79 19.48
CA GLY A 115 -9.44 -8.63 20.35
C GLY A 115 -8.29 -9.46 19.80
N ARG A 116 -7.11 -8.87 19.67
CA ARG A 116 -5.87 -9.54 19.29
C ARG A 116 -4.82 -9.26 20.36
N LEU A 117 -4.30 -10.32 20.95
CA LEU A 117 -3.21 -10.29 21.92
C LEU A 117 -1.93 -10.74 21.20
N TYR A 118 -0.85 -9.99 21.36
CA TYR A 118 0.47 -10.31 20.81
C TYR A 118 1.50 -10.30 21.94
N ARG A 119 2.28 -11.37 22.04
CA ARG A 119 3.25 -11.58 23.11
C ARG A 119 4.55 -12.18 22.57
N LYS A 120 5.67 -11.53 22.89
CA LYS A 120 7.02 -12.08 22.73
C LYS A 120 7.34 -13.03 23.89
N LEU A 121 8.15 -14.07 23.66
CA LEU A 121 8.40 -15.11 24.67
C LEU A 121 9.74 -14.96 25.40
N GLU A 122 10.50 -13.92 25.06
CA GLU A 122 11.78 -13.53 25.65
C GLU A 122 11.61 -12.81 27.00
N GLU A 123 12.64 -12.82 27.86
CA GLU A 123 12.52 -12.30 29.24
C GLU A 123 12.22 -10.79 29.34
N ASP A 124 12.61 -10.00 28.32
CA ASP A 124 12.34 -8.56 28.18
C ASP A 124 11.35 -8.24 27.04
N GLY A 125 10.47 -9.19 26.68
CA GLY A 125 9.58 -9.08 25.52
C GLY A 125 8.46 -8.04 25.62
N ASP A 126 8.37 -7.13 24.63
CA ASP A 126 7.23 -6.22 24.46
C ASP A 126 5.93 -6.96 24.10
N ASP A 127 4.99 -7.03 25.04
CA ASP A 127 3.59 -7.40 24.79
C ASP A 127 2.81 -6.23 24.16
N LYS A 128 1.85 -6.54 23.27
CA LYS A 128 0.89 -5.60 22.69
C LYS A 128 -0.51 -6.22 22.58
N ASP A 129 -1.51 -5.52 23.07
CA ASP A 129 -2.93 -5.85 22.87
C ASP A 129 -3.57 -4.86 21.90
N PHE A 130 -4.43 -5.35 21.01
CA PHE A 130 -5.17 -4.58 20.01
C PHE A 130 -6.66 -4.91 20.09
N PHE A 131 -7.50 -3.89 20.03
CA PHE A 131 -8.94 -4.02 20.12
C PHE A 131 -9.64 -3.20 19.03
N THR A 132 -10.50 -3.87 18.27
CA THR A 132 -11.29 -3.28 17.18
C THR A 132 -12.77 -3.53 17.42
N LEU A 133 -13.59 -2.49 17.27
CA LEU A 133 -15.04 -2.54 17.35
C LEU A 133 -15.63 -1.89 16.10
N GLU A 134 -16.28 -2.69 15.25
CA GLU A 134 -17.03 -2.20 14.09
C GLU A 134 -18.50 -2.56 14.25
N SER A 135 -19.39 -1.57 14.15
CA SER A 135 -20.82 -1.79 14.41
C SER A 135 -21.73 -0.89 13.59
N LYS A 136 -22.69 -1.49 12.89
CA LYS A 136 -23.81 -0.84 12.24
C LYS A 136 -24.86 -0.49 13.30
N LEU A 137 -24.98 0.81 13.59
CA LEU A 137 -25.90 1.34 14.60
C LEU A 137 -27.36 1.36 14.12
N ASN A 138 -27.56 1.51 12.81
CA ASN A 138 -28.85 1.41 12.12
C ASN A 138 -28.61 1.27 10.60
N GLU A 139 -29.65 1.29 9.77
CA GLU A 139 -29.54 1.12 8.31
C GLU A 139 -28.46 1.98 7.64
N ASN A 140 -28.24 3.21 8.13
CA ASN A 140 -27.40 4.24 7.50
C ASN A 140 -26.12 4.56 8.29
N TRP A 141 -26.07 4.30 9.60
CA TRP A 141 -24.94 4.65 10.46
C TRP A 141 -24.07 3.44 10.83
N LYS A 142 -22.75 3.62 10.71
CA LYS A 142 -21.71 2.67 11.15
C LYS A 142 -20.70 3.38 12.05
N MET A 143 -20.15 2.64 12.99
CA MET A 143 -19.10 3.06 13.92
C MET A 143 -17.91 2.11 13.78
N ASP A 144 -16.69 2.64 13.86
CA ASP A 144 -15.42 1.93 13.75
C ASP A 144 -14.44 2.54 14.75
N ILE A 145 -13.98 1.75 15.71
CA ILE A 145 -13.15 2.18 16.84
C ILE A 145 -12.01 1.18 17.01
N ARG A 146 -10.77 1.67 17.13
CA ARG A 146 -9.55 0.88 17.28
C ARG A 146 -8.62 1.51 18.31
N TYR A 147 -8.10 0.69 19.21
CA TYR A 147 -7.10 1.10 20.20
C TYR A 147 -6.14 -0.05 20.52
N SER A 148 -4.95 0.31 21.01
CA SER A 148 -3.94 -0.63 21.48
C SER A 148 -3.39 -0.26 22.86
N GLU A 149 -2.78 -1.25 23.51
CA GLU A 149 -2.14 -1.17 24.83
C GLU A 149 -0.84 -1.98 24.82
N ASN A 150 0.26 -1.44 25.33
CA ASN A 150 1.55 -2.15 25.41
C ASN A 150 1.83 -2.69 26.82
N TYR A 151 2.90 -3.48 26.96
CA TYR A 151 3.38 -4.01 28.24
C TYR A 151 3.60 -2.94 29.33
N SER A 152 4.08 -1.75 28.95
CA SER A 152 4.29 -0.61 29.85
C SER A 152 2.98 0.02 30.37
N GLY A 153 1.83 -0.36 29.82
CA GLY A 153 0.51 0.21 30.13
C GLY A 153 0.17 1.48 29.34
N ASP A 154 0.96 1.83 28.33
CA ASP A 154 0.66 2.93 27.41
C ASP A 154 -0.51 2.53 26.50
N LYS A 155 -1.61 3.27 26.59
CA LYS A 155 -2.81 3.07 25.78
C LYS A 155 -2.87 4.12 24.69
N LYS A 156 -3.22 3.73 23.46
CA LYS A 156 -3.30 4.65 22.31
C LYS A 156 -4.53 4.35 21.47
N TRP A 157 -5.29 5.38 21.12
CA TRP A 157 -6.33 5.25 20.09
C TRP A 157 -5.67 5.37 18.72
N SER A 158 -5.86 4.35 17.88
CA SER A 158 -5.44 4.40 16.49
C SER A 158 -6.59 4.81 15.58
N ARG A 159 -7.86 4.55 15.93
CA ARG A 159 -8.99 4.98 15.09
C ARG A 159 -10.29 5.22 15.86
N ARG A 160 -11.03 6.24 15.42
CA ARG A 160 -12.43 6.46 15.76
C ARG A 160 -13.14 7.05 14.54
N SER A 161 -14.20 6.43 14.08
CA SER A 161 -14.93 6.87 12.89
C SER A 161 -16.42 6.62 13.06
N LEU A 162 -17.23 7.62 12.70
CA LEU A 162 -18.67 7.50 12.61
C LEU A 162 -19.10 7.85 11.18
N VAL A 163 -19.56 6.84 10.45
CA VAL A 163 -19.89 6.91 9.03
C VAL A 163 -21.40 6.88 8.86
N TYR A 164 -21.95 7.87 8.17
CA TYR A 164 -23.31 7.89 7.63
C TYR A 164 -23.28 7.64 6.13
N GLN A 165 -24.17 6.79 5.63
CA GLN A 165 -24.40 6.58 4.20
C GLN A 165 -25.89 6.38 3.93
N SER A 166 -26.41 6.99 2.86
CA SER A 166 -27.83 6.91 2.47
C SER A 166 -28.01 7.04 0.97
N ASP A 167 -28.83 6.17 0.38
CA ASP A 167 -29.24 6.24 -1.03
C ASP A 167 -30.28 7.35 -1.30
N ARG A 168 -30.70 8.09 -0.26
CA ARG A 168 -31.76 9.10 -0.31
C ARG A 168 -31.37 10.35 0.47
N GLY A 169 -31.59 11.50 -0.16
CA GLY A 169 -31.37 12.83 0.44
C GLY A 169 -30.28 13.64 -0.29
N PRO A 170 -30.01 14.87 0.17
CA PRO A 170 -28.97 15.73 -0.41
C PRO A 170 -27.54 15.37 0.03
N VAL A 171 -27.39 14.51 1.05
CA VAL A 171 -26.11 13.98 1.54
C VAL A 171 -26.17 12.47 1.37
N SER A 172 -25.30 11.92 0.52
CA SER A 172 -25.19 10.48 0.28
C SER A 172 -24.21 9.81 1.24
N LYS A 173 -23.18 10.54 1.68
CA LYS A 173 -22.17 10.05 2.64
C LYS A 173 -21.65 11.16 3.54
N MET A 174 -21.41 10.85 4.80
CA MET A 174 -20.73 11.74 5.76
C MET A 174 -19.85 10.89 6.69
N ILE A 175 -18.68 11.41 7.07
CA ILE A 175 -17.79 10.76 8.04
C ILE A 175 -17.36 11.79 9.09
N LEU A 176 -17.34 11.38 10.36
CA LEU A 176 -16.81 12.14 11.49
C LEU A 176 -15.68 11.35 12.17
N GLY A 177 -14.60 12.05 12.55
CA GLY A 177 -13.41 11.43 13.13
C GLY A 177 -12.39 11.09 12.05
N ASN A 178 -11.82 9.90 12.09
CA ASN A 178 -10.77 9.45 11.17
C ASN A 178 -11.34 8.83 9.91
N PHE A 179 -10.72 9.16 8.79
CA PHE A 179 -11.04 8.57 7.49
C PHE A 179 -9.89 8.72 6.50
N THR A 180 -9.91 7.83 5.52
CA THR A 180 -9.14 7.97 4.28
C THR A 180 -10.05 8.53 3.20
N ALA A 181 -9.60 9.55 2.48
CA ALA A 181 -10.33 10.13 1.35
C ALA A 181 -9.39 10.30 0.16
N ARG A 182 -9.95 10.20 -1.05
CA ARG A 182 -9.21 10.31 -2.31
C ARG A 182 -10.10 10.99 -3.35
N PHE A 183 -9.58 12.04 -3.98
CA PHE A 183 -10.21 12.74 -5.10
C PHE A 183 -9.34 12.58 -6.35
N GLY A 184 -9.96 12.47 -7.52
CA GLY A 184 -9.23 12.19 -8.77
C GLY A 184 -8.40 10.90 -8.68
N LEU A 185 -7.11 11.05 -8.92
CA LEU A 185 -6.07 10.06 -8.64
C LEU A 185 -5.46 10.27 -7.24
N GLY A 186 -5.46 11.50 -6.72
CA GLY A 186 -5.13 11.84 -5.34
C GLY A 186 -4.02 12.90 -5.19
N LEU A 187 -3.61 13.55 -6.29
CA LEU A 187 -2.58 14.60 -6.24
C LEU A 187 -3.00 15.80 -5.37
N THR A 188 -4.30 16.02 -5.19
CA THR A 188 -4.84 17.11 -4.34
C THR A 188 -5.32 16.62 -2.98
N ALA A 189 -6.13 15.57 -2.94
CA ALA A 189 -6.49 14.88 -1.71
C ALA A 189 -6.40 13.37 -1.94
N GLY A 190 -5.57 12.70 -1.16
CA GLY A 190 -5.30 11.27 -1.22
C GLY A 190 -5.01 10.74 0.18
N TYR A 191 -4.57 9.49 0.32
CA TYR A 191 -4.10 9.04 1.63
C TYR A 191 -2.87 9.83 2.04
N ARG A 192 -2.94 10.48 3.19
CA ARG A 192 -1.83 11.20 3.80
C ARG A 192 -1.17 10.30 4.84
N GLY A 193 0.15 10.22 4.84
CA GLY A 193 0.87 9.71 6.01
C GLY A 193 0.69 10.64 7.22
N LYS A 194 1.31 10.29 8.35
CA LYS A 194 1.33 11.15 9.55
C LYS A 194 2.15 12.42 9.27
N LEU A 195 1.54 13.59 9.46
CA LEU A 195 2.19 14.89 9.29
C LEU A 195 2.99 15.29 10.54
N PHE A 196 2.48 14.93 11.71
CA PHE A 196 3.14 15.13 13.00
C PHE A 196 3.57 13.77 13.58
N GLY A 197 4.70 13.76 14.29
CA GLY A 197 5.17 12.57 15.00
C GLY A 197 4.54 12.43 16.38
N LYS A 198 4.41 11.19 16.86
CA LYS A 198 3.98 10.87 18.22
C LYS A 198 4.99 11.42 19.23
N SER A 199 4.63 12.41 20.03
CA SER A 199 5.48 12.94 21.10
C SER A 199 4.73 12.85 22.42
N ASP A 200 4.82 11.68 23.07
CA ASP A 200 4.24 11.37 24.39
C ASP A 200 2.78 11.84 24.57
N ASP A 201 1.97 11.67 23.52
CA ASP A 201 0.56 12.00 23.54
C ASP A 201 -0.17 11.14 24.57
N SER A 202 -0.78 11.80 25.56
CA SER A 202 -1.61 11.13 26.57
C SER A 202 -2.75 10.33 25.91
N PHE A 203 -3.31 9.34 26.60
CA PHE A 203 -4.45 8.56 26.07
C PHE A 203 -5.60 9.45 25.59
N ASP A 204 -5.89 10.55 26.31
CA ASP A 204 -6.92 11.53 25.95
C ASP A 204 -6.54 12.38 24.72
N GLU A 205 -5.25 12.72 24.54
CA GLU A 205 -4.76 13.43 23.36
C GLU A 205 -4.75 12.50 22.13
N SER A 206 -4.31 11.25 22.28
CA SER A 206 -4.46 10.23 21.23
C SER A 206 -5.93 9.96 20.91
N PHE A 207 -6.88 10.15 21.83
CA PHE A 207 -8.29 10.10 21.44
C PHE A 207 -8.61 11.24 20.47
N LEU A 208 -8.22 12.48 20.76
CA LEU A 208 -8.53 13.66 19.95
C LEU A 208 -7.77 13.72 18.61
N PHE A 209 -6.52 13.25 18.60
CA PHE A 209 -5.60 13.23 17.47
C PHE A 209 -5.00 11.82 17.36
N PRO A 210 -5.80 10.82 16.97
CA PRO A 210 -5.36 9.44 16.97
C PRO A 210 -4.35 9.21 15.87
N ASP A 211 -3.44 8.29 16.18
CA ASP A 211 -2.23 8.02 15.45
C ASP A 211 -2.53 7.19 14.20
N TYR A 212 -3.25 7.79 13.25
CA TYR A 212 -3.70 7.19 12.00
C TYR A 212 -3.18 7.98 10.80
N GLY A 213 -2.59 7.31 9.82
CA GLY A 213 -2.36 7.93 8.52
C GLY A 213 -3.68 8.21 7.81
N GLY A 214 -3.97 9.49 7.56
CA GLY A 214 -5.14 9.93 6.83
C GLY A 214 -5.58 11.31 7.30
N PHE A 215 -6.91 11.49 7.36
CA PHE A 215 -7.55 12.72 7.83
C PHE A 215 -8.29 12.46 9.14
N ASN A 216 -8.11 13.36 10.10
CA ASN A 216 -8.95 13.53 11.29
C ASN A 216 -9.85 14.75 11.09
N GLY A 217 -11.17 14.61 11.14
CA GLY A 217 -12.10 15.74 10.94
C GLY A 217 -13.48 15.33 10.42
N ILE A 218 -13.88 15.94 9.29
CA ILE A 218 -15.21 15.79 8.69
C ILE A 218 -15.10 15.55 7.17
N TYR A 219 -15.84 14.56 6.66
CA TYR A 219 -16.11 14.36 5.24
C TYR A 219 -17.61 14.49 4.97
N ILE A 220 -18.01 15.18 3.91
CA ILE A 220 -19.40 15.27 3.44
C ILE A 220 -19.44 15.11 1.92
N GLU A 221 -20.37 14.31 1.43
CA GLU A 221 -20.64 14.09 0.02
C GLU A 221 -22.13 14.19 -0.28
N GLY A 222 -22.48 15.02 -1.25
CA GLY A 222 -23.82 15.08 -1.85
C GLY A 222 -23.74 14.64 -3.31
N GLU A 223 -24.39 13.52 -3.65
CA GLU A 223 -24.47 13.00 -5.01
C GLU A 223 -25.85 13.29 -5.65
N GLY A 224 -25.84 13.76 -6.89
CA GLY A 224 -26.98 13.89 -7.78
C GLY A 224 -26.86 12.96 -8.98
N ARG A 225 -27.72 13.14 -10.00
CA ARG A 225 -27.69 12.29 -11.22
C ARG A 225 -26.49 12.61 -12.11
N GLY A 226 -25.35 12.01 -11.79
CA GLY A 226 -24.09 12.13 -12.53
C GLY A 226 -23.14 13.20 -11.99
N ASP A 227 -23.57 14.06 -11.07
CA ASP A 227 -22.74 15.08 -10.44
C ASP A 227 -22.60 14.78 -8.95
N ALA A 228 -21.46 15.11 -8.33
CA ALA A 228 -21.30 15.08 -6.87
C ALA A 228 -20.47 16.27 -6.37
N VAL A 229 -20.79 16.76 -5.18
CA VAL A 229 -20.00 17.74 -4.44
C VAL A 229 -19.46 17.06 -3.19
N ARG A 230 -18.14 17.12 -3.01
CA ARG A 230 -17.43 16.52 -1.88
C ARG A 230 -16.66 17.59 -1.13
N LEU A 231 -16.82 17.61 0.18
CA LEU A 231 -16.13 18.50 1.11
C LEU A 231 -15.36 17.67 2.11
N LEU A 232 -14.06 17.95 2.22
CA LEU A 232 -13.17 17.41 3.23
C LEU A 232 -12.73 18.56 4.13
N MET A 233 -12.79 18.35 5.43
CA MET A 233 -12.21 19.22 6.46
C MET A 233 -11.36 18.36 7.39
N HIS A 234 -10.15 18.83 7.66
CA HIS A 234 -9.16 18.13 8.47
C HIS A 234 -8.53 19.09 9.48
N TYR A 235 -8.31 18.61 10.70
CA TYR A 235 -7.52 19.28 11.73
C TYR A 235 -6.63 18.28 12.47
N ASP A 236 -5.40 18.70 12.77
CA ASP A 236 -4.38 17.93 13.48
C ASP A 236 -3.52 18.86 14.34
N GLN A 237 -2.87 18.33 15.38
CA GLN A 237 -1.87 19.05 16.17
C GLN A 237 -0.93 18.09 16.90
N ASN A 238 0.24 18.60 17.31
CA ASN A 238 1.05 18.04 18.38
C ASN A 238 1.48 19.18 19.35
N GLY A 239 2.43 18.92 20.26
CA GLY A 239 2.90 19.92 21.22
C GLY A 239 3.40 21.25 20.62
N GLU A 240 3.95 21.22 19.39
CA GLU A 240 4.63 22.37 18.76
C GLU A 240 3.86 22.98 17.58
N TYR A 241 3.09 22.18 16.83
CA TYR A 241 2.46 22.58 15.58
C TYR A 241 0.98 22.22 15.52
N SER A 242 0.21 22.95 14.70
CA SER A 242 -1.14 22.55 14.30
C SER A 242 -1.37 22.74 12.81
N PHE A 243 -2.19 21.89 12.22
CA PHE A 243 -2.51 21.91 10.80
C PHE A 243 -4.01 21.80 10.59
N GLY A 244 -4.60 22.80 9.94
CA GLY A 244 -5.98 22.78 9.50
C GLY A 244 -6.07 22.85 7.97
N ALA A 245 -6.87 22.00 7.35
CA ALA A 245 -7.05 22.01 5.91
C ALA A 245 -8.49 21.72 5.47
N GLY A 246 -8.84 22.24 4.29
CA GLY A 246 -10.11 21.98 3.62
C GLY A 246 -9.90 21.73 2.13
N VAL A 247 -10.63 20.76 1.59
CA VAL A 247 -10.65 20.46 0.15
C VAL A 247 -12.09 20.38 -0.34
N LEU A 248 -12.41 21.19 -1.35
CA LEU A 248 -13.68 21.14 -2.06
C LEU A 248 -13.45 20.48 -3.44
N ASN A 249 -14.26 19.49 -3.76
CA ASN A 249 -14.25 18.78 -5.04
C ASN A 249 -15.65 18.83 -5.67
N TYR A 250 -15.70 19.17 -6.96
CA TYR A 250 -16.86 18.95 -7.82
C TYR A 250 -16.53 17.87 -8.85
N LEU A 251 -17.31 16.80 -8.83
CA LEU A 251 -17.21 15.63 -9.69
C LEU A 251 -18.39 15.63 -10.68
N ARG A 252 -18.09 15.38 -11.96
CA ARG A 252 -19.07 15.22 -13.03
C ARG A 252 -18.79 13.97 -13.85
N LYS A 253 -19.79 13.10 -13.97
CA LYS A 253 -19.81 11.85 -14.74
C LYS A 253 -20.74 12.05 -15.95
N TYR A 254 -20.23 11.81 -17.16
CA TYR A 254 -21.03 11.82 -18.39
C TYR A 254 -20.71 10.58 -19.24
N ARG A 255 -21.61 9.59 -19.19
CA ARG A 255 -21.38 8.25 -19.76
C ARG A 255 -20.07 7.68 -19.19
N ASP A 256 -19.18 7.24 -20.07
CA ASP A 256 -17.84 6.70 -19.79
C ASP A 256 -16.86 7.72 -19.17
N PHE A 257 -17.16 9.03 -19.25
CA PHE A 257 -16.23 10.09 -18.85
C PHE A 257 -16.46 10.57 -17.42
N ARG A 258 -15.36 10.80 -16.70
CA ARG A 258 -15.32 11.40 -15.36
C ARG A 258 -14.45 12.65 -15.41
N PHE A 259 -14.92 13.75 -14.84
CA PHE A 259 -14.16 15.00 -14.72
C PHE A 259 -14.32 15.53 -13.30
N GLU A 260 -13.23 16.02 -12.71
CA GLU A 260 -13.25 16.58 -11.36
C GLU A 260 -12.41 17.86 -11.28
N VAL A 261 -12.90 18.84 -10.53
CA VAL A 261 -12.16 20.05 -10.16
C VAL A 261 -12.03 20.09 -8.65
N MET A 262 -10.83 20.39 -8.17
CA MET A 262 -10.44 20.36 -6.77
C MET A 262 -9.80 21.68 -6.36
N VAL A 263 -10.19 22.20 -5.20
CA VAL A 263 -9.58 23.37 -4.58
C VAL A 263 -9.23 23.03 -3.13
N GLN A 264 -7.96 23.16 -2.79
CA GLN A 264 -7.40 22.89 -1.48
C GLN A 264 -6.89 24.19 -0.85
N GLY A 265 -7.14 24.35 0.45
CA GLY A 265 -6.50 25.35 1.29
C GLY A 265 -6.08 24.75 2.63
N GLY A 266 -4.89 25.10 3.11
CA GLY A 266 -4.34 24.63 4.38
C GLY A 266 -3.60 25.74 5.13
N ILE A 267 -3.59 25.65 6.45
CA ILE A 267 -2.84 26.52 7.36
C ILE A 267 -2.07 25.62 8.30
N LEU A 268 -0.74 25.77 8.28
CA LEU A 268 0.19 25.14 9.22
C LEU A 268 0.72 26.24 10.15
N GLU A 269 0.59 26.04 11.46
CA GLU A 269 0.91 27.03 12.49
C GLU A 269 1.92 26.47 13.48
N ASN A 270 2.97 27.24 13.74
CA ASN A 270 3.86 27.00 14.89
C ASN A 270 3.18 27.58 16.14
N ARG A 271 2.81 26.72 17.08
CA ARG A 271 1.99 27.07 18.26
C ARG A 271 2.74 27.93 19.27
N ALA A 272 4.06 27.84 19.32
CA ALA A 272 4.90 28.62 20.23
C ALA A 272 5.08 30.07 19.76
N THR A 273 5.15 30.29 18.44
CA THR A 273 5.37 31.62 17.84
C THR A 273 4.12 32.25 17.22
N SER A 274 3.04 31.49 17.06
CA SER A 274 1.81 31.84 16.33
C SER A 274 2.02 32.24 14.86
N VAL A 275 3.18 31.91 14.28
CA VAL A 275 3.46 32.17 12.86
C VAL A 275 2.81 31.08 11.99
N ARG A 276 2.29 31.49 10.83
CA ARG A 276 1.44 30.66 9.96
C ARG A 276 1.98 30.59 8.54
N TYR A 277 2.20 29.36 8.07
CA TYR A 277 2.34 29.06 6.66
C TYR A 277 0.96 28.76 6.05
N LYS A 278 0.68 29.34 4.89
CA LYS A 278 -0.58 29.14 4.16
C LYS A 278 -0.30 28.44 2.85
N HIS A 279 -0.93 27.29 2.66
CA HIS A 279 -0.79 26.47 1.46
C HIS A 279 -2.11 26.48 0.68
N TYR A 280 -2.03 26.58 -0.64
CA TYR A 280 -3.18 26.52 -1.54
C TYR A 280 -2.81 25.74 -2.80
N GLN A 281 -3.71 24.89 -3.27
CA GLN A 281 -3.51 24.08 -4.47
C GLN A 281 -4.81 23.98 -5.28
N PHE A 282 -4.67 24.04 -6.60
CA PHE A 282 -5.74 23.71 -7.54
C PHE A 282 -5.45 22.35 -8.18
N GLY A 283 -6.48 21.53 -8.36
CA GLY A 283 -6.38 20.23 -9.01
C GLY A 283 -7.46 20.04 -10.08
N ALA A 284 -7.12 19.34 -11.15
CA ALA A 284 -8.07 18.92 -12.17
C ALA A 284 -7.81 17.47 -12.58
N PHE A 285 -8.86 16.66 -12.61
CA PHE A 285 -8.82 15.27 -13.03
C PHE A 285 -9.74 15.03 -14.23
N ALA A 286 -9.30 14.19 -15.16
CA ALA A 286 -10.12 13.67 -16.25
C ALA A 286 -9.87 12.16 -16.40
N GLY A 287 -10.94 11.40 -16.60
CA GLY A 287 -10.87 9.96 -16.82
C GLY A 287 -11.91 9.47 -17.83
N ILE A 288 -11.62 8.32 -18.44
CA ILE A 288 -12.52 7.57 -19.31
C ILE A 288 -12.45 6.09 -18.91
N ASP A 289 -13.61 5.46 -18.70
CA ASP A 289 -13.73 4.04 -18.40
C ASP A 289 -14.58 3.33 -19.46
N ARG A 290 -13.95 2.42 -20.21
CA ARG A 290 -14.60 1.53 -21.16
C ARG A 290 -14.09 0.10 -20.97
N ARG A 291 -14.95 -0.86 -21.30
CA ARG A 291 -14.70 -2.32 -21.18
C ARG A 291 -13.32 -2.81 -21.65
N LYS A 292 -12.73 -2.21 -22.68
CA LYS A 292 -11.40 -2.57 -23.23
C LYS A 292 -10.34 -1.47 -23.11
N PHE A 293 -10.68 -0.30 -22.57
CA PHE A 293 -9.80 0.85 -22.47
C PHE A 293 -10.19 1.74 -21.30
N LYS A 294 -9.29 1.91 -20.34
CA LYS A 294 -9.38 2.93 -19.29
C LYS A 294 -8.21 3.89 -19.40
N ALA A 295 -8.44 5.16 -19.12
CA ALA A 295 -7.36 6.14 -18.97
C ALA A 295 -7.77 7.25 -18.00
N ALA A 296 -6.81 7.72 -17.21
CA ALA A 296 -6.99 8.74 -16.20
C ALA A 296 -5.80 9.69 -16.21
N PHE A 297 -6.06 10.94 -15.88
CA PHE A 297 -5.08 12.01 -15.78
C PHE A 297 -5.48 12.96 -14.67
N GLU A 298 -4.55 13.30 -13.78
CA GLU A 298 -4.69 14.41 -12.84
C GLU A 298 -3.53 15.38 -13.00
N VAL A 299 -3.81 16.67 -12.87
CA VAL A 299 -2.83 17.74 -12.72
C VAL A 299 -3.12 18.50 -11.43
N ALA A 300 -2.07 18.87 -10.72
CA ALA A 300 -2.07 19.64 -9.49
C ALA A 300 -1.12 20.83 -9.62
N VAL A 301 -1.57 22.00 -9.18
CA VAL A 301 -0.81 23.26 -9.25
C VAL A 301 -0.90 23.96 -7.89
N PRO A 302 0.16 23.87 -7.05
CA PRO A 302 0.32 24.73 -5.89
C PRO A 302 0.37 26.21 -6.30
N LYS A 303 -0.16 27.10 -5.46
CA LYS A 303 -0.25 28.54 -5.74
C LYS A 303 1.09 29.20 -6.10
N ASP A 304 2.16 28.71 -5.50
CA ASP A 304 3.50 29.29 -5.58
C ASP A 304 4.47 28.42 -6.43
N GLU A 305 3.95 27.47 -7.22
CA GLU A 305 4.72 26.62 -8.14
C GLU A 305 5.28 27.45 -9.31
N THR A 306 6.59 27.39 -9.53
CA THR A 306 7.30 28.15 -10.60
C THR A 306 7.65 27.29 -11.81
N ALA A 307 7.49 25.98 -11.70
CA ALA A 307 7.82 25.01 -12.73
C ALA A 307 7.03 25.20 -14.04
N THR A 308 7.72 25.03 -15.19
CA THR A 308 7.09 25.15 -16.52
C THR A 308 6.17 23.98 -16.86
N VAL A 309 6.37 22.83 -16.23
CA VAL A 309 5.51 21.64 -16.33
C VAL A 309 4.95 21.38 -14.93
N PRO A 310 3.64 21.45 -14.72
CA PRO A 310 3.04 21.29 -13.40
C PRO A 310 3.13 19.84 -12.91
N THR A 311 2.81 19.66 -11.63
CA THR A 311 2.69 18.32 -11.06
C THR A 311 1.53 17.55 -11.70
N MET A 312 1.79 16.33 -12.21
CA MET A 312 0.81 15.54 -12.95
C MET A 312 1.02 14.03 -12.80
N LEU A 313 -0.06 13.28 -13.03
CA LEU A 313 -0.11 11.83 -13.04
C LEU A 313 -1.04 11.36 -14.16
N PHE A 314 -0.63 10.29 -14.83
CA PHE A 314 -1.35 9.62 -15.91
C PHE A 314 -1.39 8.13 -15.65
N GLU A 315 -2.50 7.49 -16.03
CA GLU A 315 -2.64 6.04 -16.04
C GLU A 315 -3.47 5.56 -17.22
N THR A 316 -3.21 4.35 -17.70
CA THR A 316 -4.06 3.67 -18.67
C THR A 316 -4.03 2.16 -18.54
N MET A 317 -5.15 1.53 -18.91
CA MET A 317 -5.30 0.09 -19.05
C MET A 317 -5.91 -0.21 -20.43
N ILE A 318 -5.29 -1.09 -21.20
CA ILE A 318 -5.73 -1.52 -22.53
C ILE A 318 -5.89 -3.04 -22.51
N LYS A 319 -7.11 -3.54 -22.71
CA LYS A 319 -7.40 -4.99 -22.78
C LYS A 319 -7.67 -5.40 -24.24
N SER A 320 -6.72 -6.09 -24.85
CA SER A 320 -6.74 -6.51 -26.26
C SER A 320 -6.17 -7.92 -26.42
N GLU A 321 -7.02 -8.92 -26.15
CA GLU A 321 -6.77 -10.36 -26.35
C GLU A 321 -5.76 -10.67 -27.48
N PRO A 322 -4.65 -11.38 -27.20
CA PRO A 322 -4.30 -12.04 -25.93
C PRO A 322 -3.58 -11.14 -24.90
N VAL A 323 -3.48 -9.82 -25.13
CA VAL A 323 -2.63 -8.91 -24.32
C VAL A 323 -3.47 -7.97 -23.46
N THR A 324 -3.13 -7.87 -22.17
CA THR A 324 -3.50 -6.75 -21.30
C THR A 324 -2.28 -5.91 -21.01
N LEU A 325 -2.37 -4.60 -21.27
CA LEU A 325 -1.32 -3.62 -20.99
C LEU A 325 -1.81 -2.60 -19.96
N LYS A 326 -0.99 -2.30 -18.96
CA LYS A 326 -1.19 -1.23 -17.99
C LYS A 326 0.04 -0.33 -17.98
N ALA A 327 -0.17 0.98 -17.91
CA ALA A 327 0.90 1.94 -17.70
C ALA A 327 0.45 3.01 -16.71
N SER A 328 1.38 3.48 -15.87
CA SER A 328 1.25 4.73 -15.12
C SER A 328 2.47 5.61 -15.39
N ALA A 329 2.33 6.92 -15.26
CA ALA A 329 3.43 7.88 -15.41
C ALA A 329 3.17 9.16 -14.62
N TRP A 330 4.17 9.73 -13.97
CA TRP A 330 4.02 10.91 -13.11
C TRP A 330 5.12 11.94 -13.32
N ASN A 331 4.91 13.12 -12.76
CA ASN A 331 5.89 14.19 -12.65
C ASN A 331 5.47 15.05 -11.45
N TYR A 332 6.31 15.13 -10.42
CA TYR A 332 6.18 16.04 -9.31
C TYR A 332 7.32 17.05 -9.42
N THR A 333 7.03 18.33 -9.17
CA THR A 333 8.00 19.41 -9.35
C THR A 333 8.86 19.59 -8.10
N GLU A 334 9.96 20.33 -8.21
CA GLU A 334 10.81 20.68 -7.05
C GLU A 334 10.15 21.68 -6.08
N ASP A 335 9.06 22.33 -6.51
CA ASP A 335 8.20 23.22 -5.70
C ASP A 335 6.97 22.50 -5.11
N PHE A 336 6.77 21.20 -5.40
CA PHE A 336 5.56 20.46 -5.02
C PHE A 336 5.54 20.09 -3.53
N ILE A 337 5.19 21.06 -2.69
CA ILE A 337 4.79 20.84 -1.29
C ILE A 337 3.30 20.51 -1.28
N ASN A 338 2.90 19.34 -0.76
CA ASN A 338 1.47 19.04 -0.58
C ASN A 338 1.19 18.40 0.79
N LEU A 339 0.50 19.17 1.64
CA LEU A 339 0.18 18.83 3.02
C LEU A 339 -1.11 17.98 3.20
N THR A 340 -1.89 17.72 2.14
CA THR A 340 -3.16 16.95 2.23
C THR A 340 -3.29 15.77 1.29
N GLY A 341 -2.65 15.78 0.12
CA GLY A 341 -2.45 14.56 -0.67
C GLY A 341 -1.18 13.86 -0.23
N GLY A 342 -1.09 12.55 -0.44
CA GLY A 342 0.10 11.74 -0.16
C GLY A 342 0.10 10.43 -0.95
N GLY A 343 1.21 9.69 -0.85
CA GLY A 343 1.34 8.29 -1.27
C GLY A 343 1.65 7.41 -0.06
N ARG A 344 1.48 6.09 -0.18
CA ARG A 344 1.50 5.18 0.96
C ARG A 344 2.81 4.41 1.17
N ALA A 345 3.79 4.43 0.27
CA ALA A 345 5.10 3.82 0.53
C ALA A 345 6.27 4.58 -0.12
N GLY A 346 7.51 4.07 -0.04
CA GLY A 346 8.67 4.57 -0.80
C GLY A 346 9.73 5.38 -0.04
N SER A 347 10.98 5.29 -0.50
CA SER A 347 12.17 5.21 0.37
C SER A 347 13.09 6.42 0.47
N MET A 348 12.80 7.53 -0.19
CA MET A 348 13.63 8.75 -0.09
C MET A 348 12.77 9.97 0.17
N ARG A 349 13.30 10.85 1.01
CA ARG A 349 12.60 12.02 1.54
C ARG A 349 13.44 13.24 1.22
N THR A 350 12.87 14.21 0.53
CA THR A 350 13.44 15.55 0.52
C THR A 350 12.95 16.25 1.78
N THR A 351 13.90 16.62 2.63
CA THR A 351 13.64 17.55 3.74
C THR A 351 13.34 18.92 3.14
N ILE A 352 12.11 19.38 3.34
CA ILE A 352 11.61 20.70 2.98
C ILE A 352 11.57 21.51 4.28
N ILE A 353 12.33 22.59 4.34
CA ILE A 353 12.30 23.52 5.47
C ILE A 353 11.32 24.65 5.11
N ILE A 354 10.28 24.82 5.92
CA ILE A 354 9.36 25.94 5.82
C ILE A 354 9.86 27.03 6.77
N ASP A 355 10.89 27.76 6.33
CA ASP A 355 11.64 28.76 7.10
C ASP A 355 10.74 29.75 7.88
N THR A 356 9.55 30.06 7.34
CA THR A 356 8.61 31.01 7.95
C THR A 356 8.04 30.54 9.29
N ILE A 357 8.08 29.25 9.60
CA ILE A 357 7.50 28.64 10.81
C ILE A 357 8.46 27.67 11.52
N ASP A 358 9.71 27.57 11.05
CA ASP A 358 10.74 26.63 11.53
C ASP A 358 10.32 25.14 11.48
N PHE A 359 9.55 24.76 10.44
CA PHE A 359 9.00 23.42 10.30
C PHE A 359 9.76 22.59 9.25
N GLU A 360 10.21 21.39 9.63
CA GLU A 360 10.75 20.38 8.71
C GLU A 360 9.64 19.43 8.22
N LEU A 361 9.26 19.53 6.94
CA LEU A 361 8.47 18.50 6.28
C LEU A 361 9.39 17.51 5.55
N ARG A 362 9.01 16.24 5.52
CA ARG A 362 9.63 15.25 4.64
C ARG A 362 8.61 14.75 3.61
N ASP A 363 8.70 15.25 2.38
CA ASP A 363 7.88 14.76 1.27
C ASP A 363 8.66 13.74 0.42
N LYS A 364 7.94 12.75 -0.11
CA LYS A 364 8.46 11.68 -0.98
C LYS A 364 8.35 12.00 -2.47
N ARG A 365 7.51 12.99 -2.81
CA ARG A 365 7.10 13.29 -4.18
C ARG A 365 7.94 14.37 -4.81
N ILE A 366 8.33 15.40 -4.06
CA ILE A 366 9.01 16.59 -4.59
C ILE A 366 10.30 16.19 -5.37
N ASP A 367 10.47 16.70 -6.59
CA ASP A 367 11.49 16.29 -7.60
C ASP A 367 11.45 14.81 -8.08
N GLN A 368 10.44 14.02 -7.69
CA GLN A 368 10.21 12.68 -8.23
C GLN A 368 9.39 12.75 -9.53
N LYS A 369 9.75 11.98 -10.56
CA LYS A 369 8.94 11.79 -11.79
C LYS A 369 8.72 10.31 -12.03
N GLY A 370 7.94 9.88 -13.03
CA GLY A 370 7.81 8.45 -13.27
C GLY A 370 7.17 7.80 -14.50
N MET A 371 7.45 6.50 -14.71
CA MET A 371 6.65 5.58 -15.52
C MET A 371 6.80 4.07 -15.16
N LEU A 372 5.67 3.39 -14.92
CA LEU A 372 5.55 1.94 -14.70
C LEU A 372 4.84 1.32 -15.90
N LEU A 373 5.28 0.14 -16.33
CA LEU A 373 4.63 -0.67 -17.36
C LEU A 373 4.41 -2.09 -16.85
N LYS A 374 3.16 -2.57 -16.83
CA LYS A 374 2.83 -4.00 -16.63
C LYS A 374 2.12 -4.54 -17.87
N SER A 375 2.51 -5.73 -18.32
CA SER A 375 1.88 -6.44 -19.44
C SER A 375 1.65 -7.90 -19.05
N ASN A 376 0.46 -8.43 -19.31
CA ASN A 376 0.18 -9.87 -19.29
C ASN A 376 -0.23 -10.30 -20.70
N THR A 377 0.37 -11.37 -21.22
CA THR A 377 0.09 -11.95 -22.53
C THR A 377 -0.24 -13.45 -22.41
N GLU A 378 -1.45 -13.84 -22.80
CA GLU A 378 -1.86 -15.24 -22.92
C GLU A 378 -1.18 -15.90 -24.14
N LEU A 379 -0.24 -16.81 -23.89
CA LEU A 379 0.52 -17.54 -24.90
C LEU A 379 -0.13 -18.90 -25.21
N GLY A 380 -1.41 -18.84 -25.61
CA GLY A 380 -2.27 -20.02 -25.79
C GLY A 380 -2.91 -20.48 -24.48
N TYR A 381 -3.45 -21.70 -24.45
CA TYR A 381 -4.37 -22.14 -23.39
C TYR A 381 -3.74 -22.38 -22.00
N ASN A 382 -2.42 -22.52 -21.91
CA ASN A 382 -1.73 -23.04 -20.72
C ASN A 382 -0.47 -22.24 -20.35
N PHE A 383 -0.17 -21.14 -21.03
CA PHE A 383 1.00 -20.31 -20.78
C PHE A 383 0.62 -18.84 -20.75
N GLU A 384 1.19 -18.11 -19.80
CA GLU A 384 1.07 -16.66 -19.68
C GLU A 384 2.47 -16.07 -19.54
N HIS A 385 2.69 -14.91 -20.15
CA HIS A 385 3.91 -14.13 -20.00
C HIS A 385 3.57 -12.80 -19.33
N GLU A 386 4.14 -12.60 -18.14
CA GLU A 386 4.04 -11.36 -17.39
C GLU A 386 5.34 -10.58 -17.54
N LEU A 387 5.23 -9.30 -17.82
CA LEU A 387 6.34 -8.37 -17.92
C LEU A 387 6.02 -7.13 -17.09
N THR A 388 6.82 -6.86 -16.07
CA THR A 388 6.84 -5.58 -15.38
C THR A 388 8.15 -4.87 -15.71
N LEU A 389 8.06 -3.64 -16.20
CA LEU A 389 9.19 -2.74 -16.33
C LEU A 389 8.90 -1.50 -15.50
N SER A 390 9.81 -1.19 -14.60
CA SER A 390 9.86 0.05 -13.86
C SER A 390 11.29 0.58 -13.95
N ALA A 391 11.44 1.88 -13.84
CA ALA A 391 12.75 2.51 -13.76
C ALA A 391 12.51 3.88 -13.21
N TYR A 392 13.07 4.28 -12.05
CA TYR A 392 12.86 5.55 -11.32
C TYR A 392 14.04 6.42 -11.00
N GLY A 393 13.73 7.59 -10.45
CA GLY A 393 14.66 8.49 -9.81
C GLY A 393 13.99 9.06 -8.58
N THR A 394 14.65 8.90 -7.45
CA THR A 394 14.22 9.34 -6.12
C THR A 394 14.69 10.76 -5.80
N SER A 395 15.52 11.31 -6.68
CA SER A 395 15.91 12.72 -6.81
C SER A 395 16.59 12.86 -8.18
N LYS A 396 16.94 14.09 -8.60
CA LYS A 396 17.86 14.32 -9.73
C LYS A 396 19.21 13.57 -9.68
N TYR A 397 19.61 12.99 -8.55
CA TYR A 397 20.92 12.36 -8.35
C TYR A 397 20.92 10.84 -8.13
N ARG A 398 19.76 10.21 -7.94
CA ARG A 398 19.63 8.78 -7.63
C ARG A 398 18.61 8.14 -8.56
N GLN A 399 18.98 7.06 -9.24
CA GLN A 399 18.18 6.41 -10.28
C GLN A 399 18.15 4.89 -10.11
N ASN A 400 17.06 4.28 -10.54
CA ASN A 400 16.67 2.91 -10.28
C ASN A 400 16.10 2.31 -11.56
N PHE A 401 16.28 1.02 -11.79
CA PHE A 401 15.69 0.27 -12.91
C PHE A 401 15.35 -1.14 -12.42
N ASP A 402 14.10 -1.59 -12.57
CA ASP A 402 13.72 -2.98 -12.34
C ASP A 402 12.99 -3.54 -13.58
N LEU A 403 13.45 -4.69 -14.03
CA LEU A 403 12.81 -5.48 -15.07
C LEU A 403 12.48 -6.85 -14.50
N VAL A 404 11.18 -7.15 -14.40
CA VAL A 404 10.69 -8.47 -13.98
C VAL A 404 9.97 -9.13 -15.16
N SER A 405 10.42 -10.32 -15.53
CA SER A 405 9.77 -11.15 -16.55
C SER A 405 9.45 -12.51 -15.97
N SER A 406 8.17 -12.90 -16.00
CA SER A 406 7.70 -14.19 -15.51
C SER A 406 7.01 -14.99 -16.61
N PHE A 407 7.31 -16.29 -16.67
CA PHE A 407 6.57 -17.26 -17.46
C PHE A 407 5.76 -18.14 -16.52
N VAL A 408 4.44 -18.08 -16.64
CA VAL A 408 3.51 -18.91 -15.88
C VAL A 408 3.00 -20.02 -16.78
N ARG A 409 2.99 -21.26 -16.27
CA ARG A 409 2.44 -22.43 -16.94
C ARG A 409 1.36 -23.05 -16.07
N VAL A 410 0.13 -23.06 -16.58
CA VAL A 410 -1.00 -23.80 -16.01
C VAL A 410 -0.89 -25.24 -16.51
N ILE A 411 -0.61 -26.19 -15.60
CA ILE A 411 -0.45 -27.61 -15.94
C ILE A 411 -1.79 -28.34 -15.77
N THR A 412 -2.49 -28.04 -14.68
CA THR A 412 -3.91 -28.36 -14.46
C THR A 412 -4.60 -27.13 -13.86
N ASN A 413 -5.92 -27.16 -13.69
CA ASN A 413 -6.64 -26.09 -12.98
C ASN A 413 -6.08 -25.87 -11.56
N ASP A 414 -5.57 -26.94 -10.94
CA ASP A 414 -5.09 -26.96 -9.57
C ASP A 414 -3.56 -26.87 -9.46
N MET A 415 -2.81 -26.85 -10.58
CA MET A 415 -1.35 -26.85 -10.56
C MET A 415 -0.74 -25.83 -11.52
N LYS A 416 0.00 -24.86 -10.97
CA LYS A 416 0.72 -23.81 -11.71
C LYS A 416 2.21 -23.87 -11.40
N LEU A 417 3.04 -23.62 -12.41
CA LEU A 417 4.47 -23.31 -12.23
C LEU A 417 4.74 -21.90 -12.74
N ARG A 418 5.58 -21.14 -12.04
CA ARG A 418 6.02 -19.80 -12.42
C ARG A 418 7.54 -19.75 -12.37
N PHE A 419 8.17 -19.37 -13.47
CA PHE A 419 9.59 -19.02 -13.51
C PHE A 419 9.71 -17.50 -13.71
N SER A 420 10.38 -16.83 -12.79
CA SER A 420 10.54 -15.38 -12.76
C SER A 420 12.02 -15.01 -12.76
N TYR A 421 12.35 -14.00 -13.56
CA TYR A 421 13.64 -13.32 -13.54
C TYR A 421 13.42 -11.85 -13.21
N ARG A 422 14.16 -11.33 -12.23
CA ARG A 422 14.27 -9.90 -11.95
C ARG A 422 15.71 -9.43 -12.15
N TYR A 423 15.84 -8.33 -12.89
CA TYR A 423 17.05 -7.53 -12.94
C TYR A 423 16.77 -6.19 -12.26
N ALA A 424 17.53 -5.85 -11.24
CA ALA A 424 17.48 -4.56 -10.57
C ALA A 424 18.82 -3.83 -10.72
N ARG A 425 18.77 -2.52 -10.95
CA ARG A 425 19.93 -1.63 -10.97
C ARG A 425 19.64 -0.38 -10.15
N ARG A 426 20.62 0.05 -9.36
CA ARG A 426 20.59 1.30 -8.60
C ARG A 426 21.82 2.12 -8.99
N GLU A 427 21.63 3.41 -9.22
CA GLU A 427 22.65 4.39 -9.50
C GLU A 427 22.57 5.48 -8.42
N GLU A 428 23.67 5.66 -7.71
CA GLU A 428 23.87 6.72 -6.72
C GLU A 428 25.13 7.54 -7.09
N PRO A 429 25.33 8.74 -6.50
CA PRO A 429 26.52 9.55 -6.77
C PRO A 429 27.83 8.80 -6.48
N GLY A 430 28.48 8.32 -7.53
CA GLY A 430 29.75 7.57 -7.46
C GLY A 430 29.62 6.06 -7.26
N GLN A 431 28.40 5.50 -7.21
CA GLN A 431 28.18 4.07 -7.00
C GLN A 431 27.08 3.53 -7.92
N VAL A 432 27.28 2.33 -8.47
CA VAL A 432 26.25 1.59 -9.22
C VAL A 432 26.20 0.18 -8.65
N SER A 433 25.02 -0.25 -8.19
CA SER A 433 24.77 -1.64 -7.81
C SER A 433 23.78 -2.30 -8.77
N THR A 434 23.89 -3.62 -8.88
CA THR A 434 23.08 -4.45 -9.77
C THR A 434 22.82 -5.79 -9.10
N LYS A 435 21.55 -6.20 -9.08
CA LYS A 435 21.06 -7.43 -8.46
C LYS A 435 20.31 -8.25 -9.50
N ASN A 436 20.58 -9.54 -9.58
CA ASN A 436 19.86 -10.48 -10.43
C ASN A 436 19.19 -11.53 -9.54
N GLU A 437 17.89 -11.76 -9.73
CA GLU A 437 17.11 -12.72 -8.95
C GLU A 437 16.42 -13.70 -9.92
N TYR A 438 16.52 -14.99 -9.62
CA TYR A 438 15.95 -16.07 -10.41
C TYR A 438 15.09 -16.94 -9.51
N ARG A 439 13.77 -16.90 -9.68
CA ARG A 439 12.81 -17.59 -8.82
C ARG A 439 12.02 -18.64 -9.60
N LEU A 440 11.95 -19.85 -9.06
CA LEU A 440 11.04 -20.91 -9.52
C LEU A 440 9.99 -21.17 -8.44
N GLU A 441 8.75 -20.76 -8.69
CA GLU A 441 7.58 -21.00 -7.83
C GLU A 441 6.74 -22.17 -8.35
N GLY A 442 6.30 -23.03 -7.43
CA GLY A 442 5.28 -24.05 -7.66
C GLY A 442 4.05 -23.80 -6.79
N LYS A 443 2.86 -24.03 -7.35
CA LYS A 443 1.57 -24.00 -6.65
C LYS A 443 0.77 -25.25 -6.99
N TYR A 444 0.16 -25.85 -5.97
CA TYR A 444 -0.65 -27.05 -6.10
C TYR A 444 -1.80 -27.08 -5.07
N ALA A 445 -3.04 -27.07 -5.55
CA ALA A 445 -4.23 -27.31 -4.76
C ALA A 445 -4.68 -28.77 -4.89
N ALA A 446 -5.11 -29.37 -3.78
CA ALA A 446 -5.51 -30.77 -3.68
C ALA A 446 -6.68 -30.95 -2.71
N GLY A 447 -7.88 -30.56 -3.15
CA GLY A 447 -9.10 -30.65 -2.35
C GLY A 447 -9.06 -29.71 -1.15
N ILE A 448 -8.65 -30.25 0.00
CA ILE A 448 -8.53 -29.51 1.28
C ILE A 448 -7.14 -28.91 1.51
N PHE A 449 -6.15 -29.24 0.68
CA PHE A 449 -4.80 -28.70 0.79
C PHE A 449 -4.55 -27.64 -0.29
N ASP A 450 -3.83 -26.58 0.07
CA ASP A 450 -3.16 -25.68 -0.87
C ASP A 450 -1.68 -25.63 -0.48
N PHE A 451 -0.83 -25.95 -1.44
CA PHE A 451 0.62 -26.06 -1.28
C PHE A 451 1.32 -25.09 -2.23
N LYS A 452 2.31 -24.38 -1.70
CA LYS A 452 3.10 -23.42 -2.45
C LYS A 452 4.54 -23.44 -2.00
N ASN A 453 5.46 -23.36 -2.94
CA ASN A 453 6.89 -23.28 -2.65
C ASN A 453 7.59 -22.38 -3.67
N TYR A 454 8.73 -21.80 -3.29
CA TYR A 454 9.69 -21.32 -4.28
C TYR A 454 11.13 -21.66 -3.88
N ILE A 455 11.99 -21.69 -4.89
CA ILE A 455 13.45 -21.60 -4.73
C ILE A 455 13.88 -20.36 -5.49
N GLU A 456 14.71 -19.53 -4.85
CA GLU A 456 15.31 -18.35 -5.45
C GLU A 456 16.84 -18.44 -5.38
N TYR A 457 17.49 -17.97 -6.44
CA TYR A 457 18.92 -17.67 -6.48
C TYR A 457 19.11 -16.17 -6.77
N THR A 458 19.95 -15.53 -5.95
CA THR A 458 20.21 -14.10 -5.98
C THR A 458 21.71 -13.83 -6.13
N ASP A 459 22.07 -13.02 -7.12
CA ASP A 459 23.44 -12.60 -7.45
C ASP A 459 23.55 -11.07 -7.37
N ASP A 460 24.13 -10.61 -6.26
CA ASP A 460 24.56 -9.23 -6.06
C ASP A 460 26.00 -9.10 -6.56
N LEU A 461 26.14 -8.53 -7.77
CA LEU A 461 27.27 -8.61 -8.71
C LEU A 461 28.67 -8.19 -8.20
N TYR A 462 28.80 -7.83 -6.92
CA TYR A 462 30.03 -7.37 -6.28
C TYR A 462 30.32 -7.99 -4.90
N GLU A 463 29.38 -8.68 -4.25
CA GLU A 463 29.55 -9.12 -2.85
C GLU A 463 29.20 -10.59 -2.62
N HIS A 464 27.93 -11.01 -2.81
CA HIS A 464 27.45 -12.32 -2.35
C HIS A 464 26.51 -13.04 -3.34
N GLU A 465 26.52 -14.37 -3.25
CA GLU A 465 25.60 -15.28 -3.96
C GLU A 465 24.71 -15.95 -2.91
N TYR A 466 23.40 -15.79 -3.03
CA TYR A 466 22.44 -16.29 -2.04
C TYR A 466 21.45 -17.29 -2.65
N LEU A 467 21.10 -18.31 -1.86
CA LEU A 467 19.95 -19.17 -2.11
C LEU A 467 18.87 -18.89 -1.06
N SER A 468 17.61 -18.82 -1.50
CA SER A 468 16.44 -18.69 -0.62
C SER A 468 15.39 -19.74 -0.95
N PHE A 469 14.70 -20.25 0.07
CA PHE A 469 13.70 -21.31 -0.04
C PHE A 469 12.47 -20.98 0.79
N TYR A 470 11.31 -21.12 0.17
CA TYR A 470 10.02 -20.87 0.77
C TYR A 470 9.11 -22.07 0.63
N THR A 471 8.29 -22.34 1.66
CA THR A 471 7.17 -23.28 1.60
C THR A 471 6.01 -22.78 2.45
N ARG A 472 4.81 -22.89 1.90
CA ARG A 472 3.53 -22.71 2.60
C ARG A 472 2.63 -23.91 2.35
N VAL A 473 1.93 -24.33 3.41
CA VAL A 473 0.92 -25.37 3.37
C VAL A 473 -0.31 -24.88 4.12
N ARG A 474 -1.40 -24.67 3.39
CA ARG A 474 -2.73 -24.42 3.94
C ARG A 474 -3.54 -25.71 3.95
N TRP A 475 -4.28 -25.94 5.01
CA TRP A 475 -5.17 -27.09 5.15
C TRP A 475 -6.53 -26.63 5.70
N TYR A 476 -7.59 -26.89 4.94
CA TYR A 476 -8.97 -26.55 5.28
C TYR A 476 -9.70 -27.79 5.80
N VAL A 477 -10.00 -27.84 7.09
CA VAL A 477 -10.67 -28.96 7.75
C VAL A 477 -12.03 -28.49 8.26
N ASP A 478 -13.12 -29.05 7.72
CA ASP A 478 -14.51 -28.66 8.02
C ASP A 478 -14.85 -28.58 9.52
N THR A 479 -14.13 -29.29 10.39
CA THR A 479 -14.33 -29.33 11.86
C THR A 479 -13.32 -28.53 12.69
N PHE A 480 -12.20 -28.09 12.11
CA PHE A 480 -11.13 -27.35 12.81
C PHE A 480 -10.82 -25.98 12.15
N GLY A 481 -11.44 -25.66 11.01
CA GLY A 481 -11.18 -24.44 10.25
C GLY A 481 -9.96 -24.55 9.35
N ARG A 482 -9.10 -23.54 9.36
CA ARG A 482 -7.90 -23.45 8.51
C ARG A 482 -6.64 -23.54 9.36
N LEU A 483 -5.75 -24.48 9.02
CA LEU A 483 -4.36 -24.50 9.44
C LEU A 483 -3.49 -23.89 8.32
N ASP A 484 -2.51 -23.06 8.67
CA ASP A 484 -1.56 -22.44 7.74
C ASP A 484 -0.14 -22.57 8.31
N LEU A 485 0.72 -23.31 7.63
CA LEU A 485 2.15 -23.43 7.91
C LEU A 485 2.89 -22.60 6.86
N TRP A 486 3.81 -21.74 7.29
CA TRP A 486 4.59 -20.86 6.43
C TRP A 486 6.03 -20.87 6.90
N LEU A 487 6.97 -21.06 5.98
CA LEU A 487 8.39 -21.22 6.25
C LEU A 487 9.21 -20.51 5.17
N ASN A 488 10.11 -19.61 5.58
CA ASN A 488 11.06 -18.93 4.70
C ASN A 488 12.48 -19.06 5.27
N PHE A 489 13.39 -19.48 4.41
CA PHE A 489 14.82 -19.59 4.65
C PHE A 489 15.47 -18.67 3.64
N ASP A 490 16.01 -17.54 4.10
CA ASP A 490 16.53 -16.49 3.23
C ASP A 490 18.04 -16.30 3.43
N LYS A 491 18.72 -15.84 2.38
CA LYS A 491 20.15 -15.50 2.38
C LYS A 491 21.02 -16.63 2.92
N ILE A 492 20.87 -17.82 2.35
CA ILE A 492 21.85 -18.89 2.51
C ILE A 492 23.04 -18.57 1.61
N ASP A 493 24.14 -18.07 2.18
CA ASP A 493 25.36 -17.72 1.44
C ASP A 493 25.96 -18.98 0.80
N HIS A 494 26.02 -18.99 -0.53
CA HIS A 494 26.42 -20.15 -1.31
C HIS A 494 27.93 -20.47 -1.19
N ARG A 495 28.76 -19.50 -0.81
CA ARG A 495 30.22 -19.67 -0.73
C ARG A 495 30.66 -20.25 0.62
N ASP A 496 30.08 -19.74 1.71
CA ASP A 496 30.42 -20.14 3.07
C ASP A 496 29.45 -21.18 3.68
N GLY A 497 28.35 -21.49 2.98
CA GLY A 497 27.26 -22.31 3.52
C GLY A 497 26.57 -21.63 4.72
N ARG A 498 26.62 -20.30 4.77
CA ARG A 498 26.26 -19.49 5.94
C ARG A 498 24.75 -19.27 5.95
N PHE A 499 24.11 -19.60 7.08
CA PHE A 499 22.69 -19.37 7.27
C PHE A 499 22.46 -18.04 7.98
N ASP A 500 21.87 -17.07 7.30
CA ASP A 500 21.66 -15.72 7.85
C ASP A 500 20.21 -15.45 8.31
N TYR A 501 19.20 -16.16 7.78
CA TYR A 501 17.80 -15.94 8.17
C TYR A 501 16.85 -17.14 8.08
N PHE A 502 16.03 -17.30 9.12
CA PHE A 502 14.79 -18.05 9.12
C PHE A 502 13.63 -17.19 9.62
N TYR A 503 12.47 -17.33 9.00
CA TYR A 503 11.20 -17.10 9.68
C TYR A 503 10.22 -18.22 9.37
N GLY A 504 9.45 -18.61 10.38
CA GLY A 504 8.36 -19.55 10.21
C GLY A 504 7.21 -19.26 11.15
N TYR A 505 6.00 -19.61 10.73
CA TYR A 505 4.84 -19.65 11.60
C TYR A 505 3.98 -20.87 11.36
N ILE A 506 3.29 -21.30 12.42
CA ILE A 506 2.11 -22.15 12.35
C ILE A 506 0.91 -21.35 12.87
N SER A 507 -0.20 -21.50 12.17
CA SER A 507 -1.40 -20.69 12.31
C SER A 507 -2.60 -21.61 12.28
N GLU A 508 -3.51 -21.47 13.26
CA GLU A 508 -4.83 -22.07 13.24
C GLU A 508 -5.88 -20.95 13.30
N THR A 509 -6.93 -21.06 12.51
CA THR A 509 -8.13 -20.19 12.55
C THR A 509 -9.39 -21.03 12.44
N ALA A 510 -10.24 -21.03 13.46
CA ALA A 510 -11.46 -21.80 13.55
C ALA A 510 -12.70 -20.90 13.67
N GLU A 511 -13.72 -21.12 12.83
CA GLU A 511 -15.06 -20.57 13.05
C GLU A 511 -15.87 -21.57 13.91
N ILE A 512 -16.03 -21.25 15.19
CA ILE A 512 -16.72 -22.10 16.17
C ILE A 512 -18.24 -22.13 15.86
N ASN A 513 -18.75 -21.02 15.33
CA ASN A 513 -20.08 -20.84 14.74
C ASN A 513 -20.13 -19.46 14.08
N ASN A 514 -21.24 -19.14 13.39
CA ASN A 514 -21.47 -17.87 12.67
C ASN A 514 -21.33 -16.57 13.51
N ARG A 515 -21.05 -16.65 14.82
CA ARG A 515 -20.77 -15.51 15.72
C ARG A 515 -19.37 -15.51 16.33
N PHE A 516 -18.61 -16.60 16.28
CA PHE A 516 -17.35 -16.72 17.01
C PHE A 516 -16.25 -17.30 16.12
N GLU A 517 -15.25 -16.48 15.84
CA GLU A 517 -13.99 -16.88 15.23
C GLU A 517 -12.87 -16.81 16.27
N PHE A 518 -11.99 -17.79 16.25
CA PHE A 518 -10.78 -17.86 17.06
C PHE A 518 -9.58 -18.10 16.15
N GLY A 519 -8.45 -17.48 16.44
CA GLY A 519 -7.18 -17.74 15.76
C GLY A 519 -6.00 -17.73 16.73
N ALA A 520 -5.03 -18.61 16.50
CA ALA A 520 -3.79 -18.67 17.26
C ALA A 520 -2.60 -18.85 16.31
N LYS A 521 -1.62 -17.94 16.39
CA LYS A 521 -0.36 -17.98 15.64
C LYS A 521 0.78 -18.25 16.62
N TYR A 522 1.65 -19.18 16.29
CA TYR A 522 3.00 -19.23 16.85
C TYR A 522 3.99 -18.94 15.71
N SER A 523 4.92 -18.02 15.94
CA SER A 523 5.98 -17.69 14.99
C SER A 523 7.34 -17.69 15.67
N TYR A 524 8.37 -17.96 14.88
CA TYR A 524 9.76 -17.94 15.30
C TYR A 524 10.64 -17.37 14.20
N ARG A 525 11.56 -16.49 14.58
CA ARG A 525 12.60 -15.90 13.73
C ARG A 525 13.96 -16.32 14.24
N TYR A 526 14.85 -16.68 13.32
CA TYR A 526 16.29 -16.56 13.50
C TYR A 526 16.83 -15.50 12.54
N SER A 527 17.59 -14.52 13.03
CA SER A 527 18.28 -13.55 12.19
C SER A 527 19.69 -13.33 12.72
N ARG A 528 20.69 -13.45 11.85
CA ARG A 528 22.09 -13.25 12.25
C ARG A 528 22.42 -11.78 12.53
N SER A 529 21.69 -10.85 11.92
CA SER A 529 21.92 -9.41 11.99
C SER A 529 21.20 -8.70 13.14
N SER A 530 20.24 -9.35 13.80
CA SER A 530 19.52 -8.76 14.94
C SER A 530 20.36 -8.83 16.23
N SER A 531 20.06 -7.93 17.19
CA SER A 531 20.60 -8.03 18.55
C SER A 531 20.25 -9.37 19.20
N ASP A 532 18.97 -9.74 19.06
CA ASP A 532 18.40 -10.95 19.58
C ASP A 532 18.28 -11.95 18.44
N SER A 533 19.31 -12.77 18.29
CA SER A 533 19.44 -13.68 17.13
C SER A 533 18.29 -14.68 16.96
N ASN A 534 17.53 -14.93 18.03
CA ASN A 534 16.39 -15.85 18.07
C ASN A 534 15.24 -15.14 18.79
N GLU A 535 14.03 -15.19 18.25
CA GLU A 535 12.85 -14.56 18.85
C GLU A 535 11.59 -15.35 18.49
N SER A 536 10.75 -15.62 19.49
CA SER A 536 9.52 -16.40 19.39
C SER A 536 8.32 -15.56 19.84
N GLN A 537 7.24 -15.61 19.09
CA GLN A 537 6.06 -14.78 19.35
C GLN A 537 4.76 -15.60 19.23
N VAL A 538 3.81 -15.32 20.11
CA VAL A 538 2.45 -15.86 20.08
C VAL A 538 1.48 -14.72 19.79
N MET A 539 0.54 -14.96 18.88
CA MET A 539 -0.63 -14.12 18.68
C MET A 539 -1.90 -14.92 18.94
N ILE A 540 -2.85 -14.37 19.68
CA ILE A 540 -4.19 -14.92 19.85
C ILE A 540 -5.20 -13.87 19.38
N GLU A 541 -6.05 -14.21 18.43
CA GLU A 541 -7.13 -13.34 17.94
C GLU A 541 -8.49 -13.99 18.23
N THR A 542 -9.44 -13.20 18.73
CA THR A 542 -10.83 -13.62 18.96
C THR A 542 -11.76 -12.58 18.36
N LYS A 543 -12.71 -13.01 17.53
CA LYS A 543 -13.67 -12.13 16.86
C LYS A 543 -15.10 -12.61 17.11
N VAL A 544 -15.93 -11.71 17.62
CA VAL A 544 -17.32 -11.94 18.01
C VAL A 544 -18.22 -11.11 17.09
N LYS A 545 -19.06 -11.77 16.29
CA LYS A 545 -19.98 -11.16 15.30
C LYS A 545 -21.43 -11.14 15.81
N TRP A 546 -22.24 -10.17 15.41
CA TRP A 546 -23.68 -10.10 15.72
C TRP A 546 -24.57 -9.59 14.58
#